data_AF-A0A955KII9-F1
#
_entry.id   AF-A0A955KII9-F1
#
_cell.length_a   1.000
_cell.length_b   1.000
_cell.length_c   1.000
_cell.angle_alpha   90.00
_cell.angle_beta   90.00
_cell.angle_gamma   90.00
#
_symmetry.space_group_name_H-M   'P 1'
#
loop_
_entity.id
_entity.type
_entity.pdbx_description
1 polymer ?
#
loop_
_entity_poly.entity_id
_entity_poly.type
_entity_poly.pdbx_seq_one_letter_code
_entity_poly.pdbx_strand_id
1 'polypeptide(L)'
;TRFRTRHNVHEFEETDGATVTFDISQSNYQLVELAGNRTLAVTGDSEGDAFIIKLKQDGTGSRTVTWWSNIDWFPNGAPVLTTTANRVDAFMFVKKADGRYDGYIVGQDGTVS
;
A
#
# COMPACT_ATOMS: atom_id res chain seq x y z
N THR A 1 -7.10 36.86 3.42
CA THR A 1 -6.64 36.05 2.26
C THR A 1 -6.38 34.65 2.74
N ARG A 2 -7.19 33.67 2.31
CA ARG A 2 -7.05 32.28 2.79
C ARG A 2 -5.88 31.65 2.04
N PHE A 3 -4.76 31.43 2.73
CA PHE A 3 -3.63 30.68 2.17
C PHE A 3 -4.12 29.25 1.98
N ARG A 4 -4.39 28.86 0.74
CA ARG A 4 -4.62 27.46 0.37
C ARG A 4 -3.31 27.00 -0.25
N THR A 5 -2.35 26.60 0.59
CA THR A 5 -1.31 25.68 0.13
C THR A 5 -2.08 24.52 -0.49
N ARG A 6 -1.81 24.18 -1.76
CA ARG A 6 -2.40 22.95 -2.29
C ARG A 6 -1.94 21.85 -1.34
N HIS A 7 -2.88 21.16 -0.71
CA HIS A 7 -2.58 19.92 -0.02
C HIS A 7 -2.35 18.91 -1.13
N ASN A 8 -1.15 18.96 -1.69
CA ASN A 8 -0.71 17.90 -2.57
C ASN A 8 -0.56 16.71 -1.63
N VAL A 9 -1.49 15.77 -1.76
CA VAL A 9 -1.23 14.41 -1.33
C VAL A 9 -0.02 13.96 -2.14
N HIS A 10 1.17 14.02 -1.54
CA HIS A 10 2.37 13.49 -2.16
C HIS A 10 2.43 12.01 -1.85
N GLU A 11 2.42 11.20 -2.90
CA GLU A 11 2.78 9.79 -2.81
C GLU A 11 4.21 9.71 -2.28
N PHE A 12 4.41 8.96 -1.21
CA PHE A 12 5.72 8.67 -0.68
C PHE A 12 6.24 7.39 -1.30
N GLU A 13 7.42 7.46 -1.93
CA GLU A 13 8.07 6.32 -2.56
C GLU A 13 8.97 5.62 -1.56
N GLU A 14 8.57 4.42 -1.16
CA GLU A 14 9.34 3.58 -0.27
C GLU A 14 10.55 2.98 -0.97
N THR A 15 11.64 2.86 -0.22
CA THR A 15 12.79 2.10 -0.70
C THR A 15 12.51 0.61 -0.56
N ASP A 16 12.68 -0.12 -1.64
CA ASP A 16 12.52 -1.57 -1.65
C ASP A 16 13.60 -2.27 -0.78
N GLY A 17 13.17 -3.26 -0.01
CA GLY A 17 13.99 -4.07 0.89
C GLY A 17 13.30 -5.40 1.16
N ALA A 18 14.00 -6.41 1.71
CA ALA A 18 13.40 -7.74 1.95
C ALA A 18 12.08 -7.64 2.75
N THR A 19 12.04 -6.68 3.67
CA THR A 19 10.81 -6.15 4.27
C THR A 19 10.65 -4.69 3.85
N VAL A 20 9.49 -4.35 3.31
CA VAL A 20 9.09 -2.97 3.01
C VAL A 20 8.17 -2.50 4.13
N THR A 21 8.58 -1.45 4.85
CA THR A 21 7.81 -0.89 5.97
C THR A 21 7.22 0.44 5.56
N PHE A 22 5.90 0.54 5.56
CA PHE A 22 5.17 1.77 5.25
C PHE A 22 4.96 2.57 6.55
N ASP A 23 5.57 3.76 6.65
CA ASP A 23 5.37 4.67 7.78
C ASP A 23 4.23 5.66 7.48
N ILE A 24 3.07 5.39 8.08
CA ILE A 24 1.84 6.17 7.85
C ILE A 24 1.96 7.59 8.45
N SER A 25 2.92 7.83 9.35
CA SER A 25 3.20 9.18 9.84
C SER A 25 3.86 10.08 8.78
N GLN A 26 4.47 9.50 7.74
CA GLN A 26 5.08 10.23 6.64
C GLN A 26 4.08 10.60 5.55
N SER A 27 3.19 9.65 5.21
CA SER A 27 2.10 9.86 4.25
C SER A 27 1.06 8.75 4.37
N ASN A 28 -0.20 9.10 4.13
CA ASN A 28 -1.29 8.13 3.96
C ASN A 28 -1.36 7.57 2.53
N TYR A 29 -0.45 7.99 1.64
CA TYR A 29 -0.37 7.53 0.26
C TYR A 29 1.05 7.06 -0.01
N GLN A 30 1.20 5.75 -0.11
CA GLN A 30 2.47 5.06 -0.12
C GLN A 30 2.62 4.26 -1.42
N LEU A 31 3.82 4.19 -1.98
CA LEU A 31 4.13 3.39 -3.16
C LEU A 31 5.47 2.68 -2.99
N VAL A 32 5.56 1.43 -3.43
CA VAL A 32 6.84 0.74 -3.63
C VAL A 32 6.87 0.04 -4.98
N GLU A 33 8.01 0.10 -5.65
CA GLU A 33 8.33 -0.79 -6.78
C GLU A 33 9.02 -2.06 -6.25
N LEU A 34 8.33 -3.20 -6.39
CA LEU A 34 8.80 -4.49 -5.90
C LEU A 34 9.92 -5.02 -6.79
N ALA A 35 11.15 -5.10 -6.25
CA ALA A 35 12.27 -5.71 -6.98
C ALA A 35 12.44 -7.21 -6.68
N GLY A 36 11.48 -7.83 -5.99
CA GLY A 36 11.53 -9.22 -5.52
C GLY A 36 10.27 -9.59 -4.74
N ASN A 37 10.21 -10.80 -4.17
CA ASN A 37 9.09 -11.20 -3.31
C ASN A 37 9.30 -10.65 -1.90
N ARG A 38 8.37 -9.82 -1.39
CA ARG A 38 8.60 -9.00 -0.19
C ARG A 38 7.66 -9.33 0.96
N THR A 39 8.15 -9.11 2.17
CA THR A 39 7.28 -9.00 3.35
C THR A 39 6.89 -7.53 3.53
N LEU A 40 5.63 -7.26 3.82
CA LEU A 40 5.15 -5.90 4.07
C LEU A 40 4.94 -5.69 5.57
N ALA A 41 5.21 -4.48 6.03
CA ALA A 41 4.96 -4.03 7.40
C ALA A 41 4.39 -2.61 7.38
N VAL A 42 3.68 -2.25 8.45
CA VAL A 42 3.11 -0.91 8.65
C VAL A 42 3.55 -0.40 10.01
N THR A 43 3.89 0.88 10.09
CA THR A 43 4.24 1.59 11.32
C THR A 43 3.66 3.00 11.29
N GLY A 44 3.62 3.66 12.46
CA GLY A 44 3.19 5.06 12.55
C GLY A 44 1.68 5.28 12.37
N ASP A 45 0.90 4.22 12.20
CA ASP A 45 -0.56 4.26 12.13
C ASP A 45 -1.21 4.32 13.52
N SER A 46 -2.36 4.99 13.59
CA SER A 46 -3.22 5.11 14.76
C SER A 46 -4.63 4.62 14.46
N GLU A 47 -5.41 4.34 15.50
CA GLU A 47 -6.83 3.97 15.36
C GLU A 47 -7.59 5.00 14.52
N GLY A 48 -8.35 4.50 13.53
CA GLY A 48 -9.15 5.32 12.63
C GLY A 48 -8.37 5.84 11.42
N ASP A 49 -7.06 5.64 11.35
CA ASP A 49 -6.28 6.06 10.18
C ASP A 49 -6.68 5.26 8.94
N ALA A 50 -6.83 6.00 7.84
CA ALA A 50 -7.13 5.48 6.53
C ALA A 50 -6.01 5.83 5.56
N PHE A 51 -5.43 4.82 4.93
CA PHE A 51 -4.27 4.97 4.05
C PHE A 51 -4.34 4.05 2.85
N ILE A 52 -3.61 4.41 1.79
CA ILE A 52 -3.48 3.68 0.55
C ILE A 52 -2.03 3.26 0.36
N ILE A 53 -1.82 2.00 0.02
CA ILE A 53 -0.54 1.45 -0.43
C ILE A 53 -0.69 0.99 -1.87
N LYS A 54 0.24 1.43 -2.72
CA LYS A 54 0.40 0.96 -4.09
C LYS A 54 1.62 0.06 -4.19
N LEU A 55 1.42 -1.08 -4.84
CA LEU A 55 2.47 -2.05 -5.12
C LEU A 55 2.67 -2.10 -6.63
N LYS A 56 3.84 -1.66 -7.10
CA LYS A 56 4.22 -1.70 -8.51
C LYS A 56 5.11 -2.92 -8.76
N GLN A 57 4.78 -3.72 -9.76
CA GLN A 57 5.66 -4.75 -10.30
C GLN A 57 6.87 -4.09 -10.96
N ASP A 58 8.07 -4.64 -10.76
CA ASP A 58 9.23 -4.25 -11.55
C ASP A 58 9.07 -4.60 -13.05
N GLY A 59 10.11 -4.29 -13.83
CA GLY A 59 10.16 -4.58 -15.25
C GLY A 59 10.12 -6.07 -15.63
N THR A 60 10.23 -6.99 -14.67
CA THR A 60 10.09 -8.44 -14.89
C THR A 60 8.68 -8.92 -14.55
N GLY A 61 8.11 -8.40 -13.47
CA GLY A 61 6.85 -8.88 -12.91
C GLY A 61 7.00 -10.15 -12.07
N SER A 62 5.86 -10.79 -11.80
CA SER A 62 5.74 -12.00 -10.97
C SER A 62 6.26 -11.85 -9.54
N ARG A 63 6.20 -10.64 -8.99
CA ARG A 63 6.50 -10.37 -7.59
C ARG A 63 5.28 -10.63 -6.74
N THR A 64 5.49 -11.34 -5.64
CA THR A 64 4.46 -11.59 -4.63
C THR A 64 4.81 -10.89 -3.33
N VAL A 65 3.82 -10.75 -2.45
CA VAL A 65 4.03 -10.21 -1.12
C VAL A 65 3.47 -11.12 -0.04
N THR A 66 4.10 -11.06 1.13
CA THR A 66 3.52 -11.53 2.38
C THR A 66 2.98 -10.31 3.11
N TRP A 67 1.66 -10.24 3.25
CA TRP A 67 0.98 -9.20 4.02
C TRP A 67 1.32 -9.30 5.50
N TRP A 68 1.29 -8.16 6.22
CA TRP A 68 1.36 -8.20 7.68
C TRP A 68 0.10 -8.85 8.26
N SER A 69 0.16 -9.21 9.55
CA SER A 69 -0.94 -9.89 10.23
C SER A 69 -2.14 -8.97 10.49
N ASN A 70 -3.26 -9.57 10.91
CA ASN A 70 -4.44 -8.86 11.41
C ASN A 70 -5.18 -7.98 10.37
N ILE A 71 -5.12 -8.34 9.09
CA ILE A 71 -5.92 -7.71 8.04
C ILE A 71 -7.18 -8.53 7.78
N ASP A 72 -8.34 -7.90 7.95
CA ASP A 72 -9.65 -8.39 7.53
C ASP A 72 -9.94 -7.88 6.13
N TRP A 73 -9.77 -8.77 5.14
CA TRP A 73 -9.91 -8.41 3.73
C TRP A 73 -11.35 -8.50 3.25
N PHE A 74 -11.80 -7.46 2.56
CA PHE A 74 -13.12 -7.38 1.93
C PHE A 74 -13.00 -7.34 0.40
N PRO A 75 -13.88 -8.04 -0.34
CA PRO A 75 -14.87 -9.02 0.13
C PRO A 75 -14.32 -10.47 0.24
N ASN A 76 -13.19 -10.80 -0.40
CA ASN A 76 -12.83 -12.18 -0.75
C ASN A 76 -11.42 -12.60 -0.28
N GLY A 77 -11.02 -12.24 0.94
CA GLY A 77 -9.70 -12.62 1.47
C GLY A 77 -8.54 -11.84 0.84
N ALA A 78 -7.30 -12.23 1.19
CA ALA A 78 -6.11 -11.50 0.74
C ALA A 78 -6.01 -11.46 -0.79
N PRO A 79 -5.68 -10.30 -1.38
CA PRO A 79 -5.65 -10.12 -2.83
C PRO A 79 -4.50 -10.90 -3.46
N VAL A 80 -4.76 -11.39 -4.67
CA VAL A 80 -3.71 -11.90 -5.56
C VAL A 80 -3.18 -10.73 -6.38
N LEU A 81 -1.89 -10.46 -6.29
CA LEU A 81 -1.25 -9.40 -7.05
C LEU A 81 -1.27 -9.67 -8.56
N THR A 82 -1.46 -8.61 -9.33
CA THR A 82 -1.13 -8.57 -10.75
C THR A 82 0.34 -8.90 -10.92
N THR A 83 0.65 -9.90 -11.75
CA THR A 83 2.02 -10.36 -12.01
C THR A 83 2.65 -9.77 -13.26
N THR A 84 1.89 -9.01 -14.05
CA THR A 84 2.40 -8.38 -15.26
C THR A 84 3.40 -7.27 -14.91
N ALA A 85 4.53 -7.24 -15.62
CA ALA A 85 5.57 -6.24 -15.44
C ALA A 85 5.04 -4.80 -15.50
N ASN A 86 5.59 -3.92 -14.66
CA ASN A 86 5.25 -2.49 -14.57
C ASN A 86 3.77 -2.18 -14.26
N ARG A 87 2.96 -3.16 -13.84
CA ARG A 87 1.59 -2.92 -13.40
C ARG A 87 1.54 -2.57 -11.92
N VAL A 88 0.49 -1.85 -11.53
CA VAL A 88 0.27 -1.40 -10.16
C VAL A 88 -1.06 -1.90 -9.63
N ASP A 89 -1.01 -2.42 -8.42
CA ASP A 89 -2.19 -2.69 -7.61
C ASP A 89 -2.25 -1.72 -6.43
N ALA A 90 -3.46 -1.26 -6.11
CA ALA A 90 -3.72 -0.29 -5.05
C ALA A 90 -4.68 -0.86 -4.02
N PHE A 91 -4.30 -0.71 -2.75
CA PHE A 91 -5.04 -1.25 -1.61
C PHE A 91 -5.28 -0.13 -0.59
N MET A 92 -6.46 -0.11 0.01
CA MET A 92 -6.80 0.81 1.08
C MET A 92 -6.94 0.04 2.38
N PHE A 93 -6.46 0.63 3.47
CA PHE A 93 -6.55 0.07 4.80
C PHE A 93 -7.18 1.09 5.74
N VAL A 94 -7.99 0.60 6.68
CA VAL A 94 -8.50 1.39 7.81
C VAL A 94 -8.12 0.68 9.10
N LYS A 95 -7.38 1.35 9.99
CA LYS A 95 -6.98 0.81 11.29
C LYS A 95 -8.16 0.80 12.26
N LYS A 96 -8.45 -0.36 12.84
CA LYS A 96 -9.51 -0.54 13.85
C LYS A 96 -8.97 -0.37 15.27
N ALA A 97 -9.89 -0.10 16.19
CA ALA A 97 -9.63 0.05 17.62
C ALA A 97 -8.98 -1.19 18.27
N ASP A 98 -9.26 -2.38 17.74
CA ASP A 98 -8.74 -3.66 18.24
C ASP A 98 -7.35 -4.02 17.67
N GLY A 99 -6.72 -3.10 16.94
CA GLY A 99 -5.41 -3.29 16.34
C GLY A 99 -5.41 -4.03 14.99
N ARG A 100 -6.57 -4.48 14.50
CA ARG A 100 -6.73 -5.08 13.17
C ARG A 100 -6.93 -3.99 12.10
N TYR A 101 -6.93 -4.39 10.83
CA TYR A 101 -7.17 -3.50 9.69
C TYR A 101 -8.34 -4.02 8.87
N ASP A 102 -9.19 -3.14 8.36
CA ASP A 102 -10.06 -3.47 7.24
C ASP A 102 -9.28 -3.20 5.95
N GLY A 103 -9.10 -4.23 5.12
CA GLY A 103 -8.35 -4.18 3.86
C GLY A 103 -9.27 -4.23 2.64
N TYR A 104 -9.08 -3.30 1.71
CA TYR A 104 -9.88 -3.17 0.50
C TYR A 104 -8.99 -3.13 -0.74
N ILE A 105 -9.44 -3.78 -1.80
CA ILE A 105 -8.86 -3.64 -3.13
C ILE A 105 -9.47 -2.39 -3.76
N VAL A 106 -8.65 -1.37 -4.03
CA VAL A 106 -9.08 -0.13 -4.68
C VAL A 106 -9.02 -0.28 -6.21
N GLY A 107 -7.99 -0.95 -6.70
CA GLY A 107 -7.81 -1.24 -8.12
C GLY A 107 -6.61 -2.16 -8.34
N GLN A 108 -6.62 -2.88 -9.45
CA GLN A 108 -5.54 -3.78 -9.87
C GLN A 108 -5.27 -3.63 -11.35
N ASP A 109 -4.08 -4.06 -11.79
CA ASP A 109 -3.64 -4.03 -13.19
C ASP A 109 -3.59 -2.61 -13.79
N GLY A 110 -3.36 -1.61 -12.93
CA GLY A 110 -3.20 -0.22 -13.35
C GLY A 110 -1.81 0.06 -13.93
N THR A 111 -1.69 1.19 -14.62
CA THR A 111 -0.40 1.82 -14.95
C THR A 111 -0.21 3.04 -14.06
N VAL A 112 1.03 3.34 -13.67
CA VAL A 112 1.36 4.68 -13.19
C VAL A 112 1.42 5.60 -14.42
N SER A 113 0.68 6.72 -14.38
CA SER A 113 0.70 7.75 -15.43
C SER A 113 1.90 8.67 -15.30
#